data_AF-A0A101GVI2-F1
#
_entry.id   AF-A0A101GVI2-F1
#
_cell.length_a   1.000
_cell.length_b   1.000
_cell.length_c   1.000
_cell.angle_alpha   90.00
_cell.angle_beta   90.00
_cell.angle_gamma   90.00
#
_symmetry.space_group_name_H-M   'P 1'
#
loop_
_entity.id
_entity.type
_entity.pdbx_description
1 polymer ?
#
loop_
_entity_poly.entity_id
_entity_poly.type
_entity_poly.pdbx_seq_one_letter_code
_entity_poly.pdbx_strand_id
1 'polypeptide(L)'
;MPAAPVITGITAADTGGNTGLGNGDTLTIAFNVDTSQPDVLTKTAVDNLIDFGGKSFGTEYSGIWSNAKTLVLTVSDAVYATLAVGDTLAIKSTGNLKTANGRSSASASSHIIGGTFDESAVIVHFNDTNLEAAVRGTLDKPTGDITSTDMEG
;
A
#
# COMPACT_ATOMS: atom_id res chain seq x y z
N MET A 1 9.37 -30.96 -5.49
CA MET A 1 8.60 -29.95 -6.26
C MET A 1 9.08 -28.58 -5.82
N PRO A 2 9.19 -27.59 -6.72
CA PRO A 2 9.58 -26.24 -6.31
C PRO A 2 8.54 -25.65 -5.34
N ALA A 3 9.00 -24.91 -4.34
CA ALA A 3 8.13 -24.22 -3.39
C ALA A 3 7.19 -23.25 -4.12
N ALA A 4 5.95 -23.13 -3.64
CA ALA A 4 5.04 -22.13 -4.16
C ALA A 4 5.58 -20.71 -3.89
N PRO A 5 5.22 -19.70 -4.70
CA PRO A 5 5.57 -18.32 -4.41
C PRO A 5 5.02 -17.89 -3.06
N VAL A 6 5.84 -17.22 -2.27
CA VAL A 6 5.48 -16.70 -0.94
C VAL A 6 5.68 -15.19 -0.95
N ILE A 7 4.76 -14.46 -0.31
CA ILE A 7 4.90 -13.02 -0.14
C ILE A 7 5.99 -12.78 0.91
N THR A 8 7.03 -12.05 0.53
CA THR A 8 8.13 -11.65 1.43
C THR A 8 7.84 -10.34 2.15
N GLY A 9 7.00 -9.49 1.56
CA GLY A 9 6.63 -8.21 2.13
C GLY A 9 5.56 -7.51 1.31
N ILE A 10 4.77 -6.68 1.99
CA ILE A 10 3.80 -5.79 1.36
C ILE A 10 4.00 -4.40 1.93
N THR A 11 4.14 -3.42 1.06
CA THR A 11 4.41 -2.03 1.44
C THR A 11 3.39 -1.12 0.78
N ALA A 12 2.58 -0.48 1.62
CA ALA A 12 1.71 0.62 1.23
C ALA A 12 2.53 1.90 1.10
N ALA A 13 2.24 2.68 0.06
CA ALA A 13 2.77 4.00 -0.15
C ALA A 13 1.64 4.95 -0.54
N ASP A 14 1.51 6.04 0.22
CA ASP A 14 0.72 7.21 -0.15
C ASP A 14 1.45 7.94 -1.28
N THR A 15 0.76 8.05 -2.41
CA THR A 15 1.21 8.86 -3.55
C THR A 15 0.14 9.85 -3.97
N GLY A 16 -1.01 9.84 -3.29
CA GLY A 16 -2.13 10.74 -3.52
C GLY A 16 -2.08 12.00 -2.67
N GLY A 17 -1.29 12.01 -1.58
CA GLY A 17 -1.20 13.11 -0.61
C GLY A 17 -2.52 13.36 0.12
N ASN A 18 -3.35 12.33 0.25
CA ASN A 18 -4.63 12.39 0.95
C ASN A 18 -4.47 11.76 2.32
N THR A 19 -5.23 12.22 3.31
CA THR A 19 -5.28 11.55 4.61
C THR A 19 -5.90 10.15 4.46
N GLY A 20 -5.11 9.13 4.73
CA GLY A 20 -5.49 7.72 4.56
C GLY A 20 -5.59 7.27 3.10
N LEU A 21 -6.07 6.03 2.91
CA LEU A 21 -6.09 5.40 1.59
C LEU A 21 -6.95 6.19 0.59
N GLY A 22 -6.28 6.76 -0.41
CA GLY A 22 -6.84 7.65 -1.41
C GLY A 22 -6.56 7.22 -2.84
N ASN A 23 -7.08 8.02 -3.78
CA ASN A 23 -6.83 7.81 -5.21
C ASN A 23 -5.35 8.10 -5.51
N GLY A 24 -4.72 7.18 -6.23
CA GLY A 24 -3.31 7.25 -6.58
C GLY A 24 -2.41 6.47 -5.65
N ASP A 25 -2.89 5.97 -4.51
CA ASP A 25 -2.06 5.19 -3.59
C ASP A 25 -1.64 3.86 -4.19
N THR A 26 -0.48 3.39 -3.75
CA THR A 26 0.13 2.18 -4.28
C THR A 26 0.41 1.15 -3.21
N LEU A 27 0.32 -0.12 -3.61
CA LEU A 27 0.63 -1.26 -2.76
C LEU A 27 1.62 -2.16 -3.47
N THR A 28 2.84 -2.20 -2.95
CA THR A 28 3.93 -3.00 -3.52
C THR A 28 4.03 -4.33 -2.79
N ILE A 29 3.80 -5.43 -3.51
CA ILE A 29 3.86 -6.80 -3.01
C ILE A 29 5.11 -7.46 -3.58
N ALA A 30 6.00 -7.91 -2.70
CA ALA A 30 7.22 -8.62 -3.06
C ALA A 30 7.08 -10.12 -2.80
N PHE A 31 7.62 -10.93 -3.71
CA PHE A 31 7.63 -12.39 -3.65
C PHE A 31 9.06 -12.92 -3.53
N ASN A 32 9.21 -14.09 -2.89
CA ASN A 32 10.52 -14.73 -2.72
C ASN A 32 11.12 -15.30 -4.02
N VAL A 33 10.27 -15.62 -5.00
CA VAL A 33 10.63 -16.31 -6.25
C VAL A 33 10.00 -15.61 -7.45
N ASP A 34 10.56 -15.86 -8.63
CA ASP A 34 9.97 -15.40 -9.89
C ASP A 34 8.62 -16.08 -10.10
N THR A 35 7.60 -15.28 -10.34
CA THR A 35 6.20 -15.71 -10.50
C THR A 35 5.80 -15.76 -11.97
N SER A 36 4.68 -16.42 -12.27
CA SER A 36 4.11 -16.51 -13.61
C SER A 36 3.46 -15.23 -14.13
N GLN A 37 3.44 -14.15 -13.34
CA GLN A 37 2.90 -12.82 -13.69
C GLN A 37 1.52 -12.86 -14.38
N PRO A 38 0.48 -13.42 -13.73
CA PRO A 38 -0.88 -13.39 -14.27
C PRO A 38 -1.36 -11.96 -14.49
N ASP A 39 -2.31 -11.79 -15.41
CA ASP A 39 -2.93 -10.49 -15.66
C ASP A 39 -3.58 -9.94 -14.39
N VAL A 40 -3.32 -8.67 -14.12
CA VAL A 40 -3.76 -7.92 -12.92
C VAL A 40 -4.16 -6.50 -13.32
N LEU A 41 -4.36 -6.24 -14.61
CA LEU A 41 -4.62 -4.89 -15.11
C LEU A 41 -6.02 -4.38 -14.74
N THR A 42 -6.90 -5.26 -14.28
CA THR A 42 -8.28 -4.92 -13.88
C THR A 42 -8.54 -5.33 -12.44
N LYS A 43 -9.48 -4.63 -11.79
CA LYS A 43 -9.93 -4.97 -10.44
C LYS A 43 -10.31 -6.44 -10.29
N THR A 44 -11.11 -6.97 -11.22
CA THR A 44 -11.55 -8.37 -11.17
C THR A 44 -10.37 -9.34 -11.23
N ALA A 45 -9.35 -9.03 -12.03
CA ALA A 45 -8.16 -9.86 -12.12
C ALA A 45 -7.34 -9.82 -10.81
N VAL A 46 -7.20 -8.63 -10.20
CA VAL A 46 -6.57 -8.48 -8.89
C VAL A 46 -7.36 -9.21 -7.79
N ASP A 47 -8.69 -9.09 -7.74
CA ASP A 47 -9.54 -9.73 -6.73
C ASP A 47 -9.58 -11.27 -6.88
N ASN A 48 -9.43 -11.76 -8.12
CA ASN A 48 -9.26 -13.20 -8.37
C ASN A 48 -7.92 -13.74 -7.86
N LEU A 49 -6.89 -12.88 -7.83
CA LEU A 49 -5.54 -13.22 -7.40
C LEU A 49 -5.32 -13.00 -5.90
N ILE A 50 -5.85 -11.92 -5.34
CA ILE A 50 -5.59 -11.42 -4.00
C ILE A 50 -6.88 -11.41 -3.20
N ASP A 51 -6.79 -11.91 -1.98
CA ASP A 51 -7.81 -11.81 -0.96
C ASP A 51 -7.44 -10.71 0.04
N PHE A 52 -8.29 -9.68 0.10
CA PHE A 52 -8.15 -8.54 1.01
C PHE A 52 -8.72 -8.83 2.41
N GLY A 53 -9.03 -10.10 2.76
CA GLY A 53 -9.50 -10.46 4.10
C GLY A 53 -10.84 -9.82 4.48
N GLY A 54 -11.69 -9.52 3.50
CA GLY A 54 -12.97 -8.82 3.70
C GLY A 54 -12.85 -7.28 3.77
N LYS A 55 -11.66 -6.72 3.54
CA LYS A 55 -11.45 -5.28 3.36
C LYS A 55 -11.60 -4.90 1.89
N SER A 56 -11.84 -3.62 1.65
CA SER A 56 -11.90 -3.04 0.30
C SER A 56 -10.69 -2.16 0.05
N PHE A 57 -10.04 -2.33 -1.09
CA PHE A 57 -8.95 -1.47 -1.56
C PHE A 57 -9.46 -0.26 -2.37
N GLY A 58 -10.79 -0.11 -2.50
CA GLY A 58 -11.45 0.91 -3.30
C GLY A 58 -12.50 0.33 -4.24
N THR A 59 -13.23 1.19 -4.95
CA THR A 59 -14.14 0.74 -6.00
C THR A 59 -13.41 0.33 -7.26
N GLU A 60 -12.28 0.95 -7.60
CA GLU A 60 -11.46 0.62 -8.77
C GLU A 60 -9.97 0.66 -8.44
N TYR A 61 -9.26 -0.40 -8.83
CA TYR A 61 -7.81 -0.52 -8.68
C TYR A 61 -7.26 -1.46 -9.74
N SER A 62 -5.99 -1.28 -10.06
CA SER A 62 -5.28 -2.08 -11.06
C SER A 62 -3.89 -2.44 -10.57
N GLY A 63 -3.29 -3.45 -11.17
CA GLY A 63 -1.96 -3.93 -10.82
C GLY A 63 -1.04 -3.99 -12.04
N ILE A 64 0.24 -3.79 -11.80
CA ILE A 64 1.30 -3.94 -12.78
C ILE A 64 2.45 -4.72 -12.13
N TRP A 65 2.94 -5.74 -12.82
CA TRP A 65 4.16 -6.43 -12.43
C TRP A 65 5.37 -5.55 -12.79
N SER A 66 5.97 -4.93 -11.78
CA SER A 66 7.21 -4.17 -11.96
C SER A 66 8.36 -5.11 -12.36
N ASN A 67 8.37 -6.33 -11.80
CA ASN A 67 9.28 -7.40 -12.19
C ASN A 67 8.64 -8.78 -11.90
N ALA A 68 9.35 -9.88 -12.17
CA ALA A 68 8.82 -11.23 -11.94
C ALA A 68 8.51 -11.55 -10.47
N LYS A 69 9.03 -10.75 -9.53
CA LYS A 69 8.90 -10.91 -8.08
C LYS A 69 8.17 -9.74 -7.40
N THR A 70 7.79 -8.70 -8.13
CA THR A 70 7.18 -7.51 -7.53
C THR A 70 5.95 -7.10 -8.32
N LEU A 71 4.82 -7.11 -7.62
CA LEU A 71 3.55 -6.63 -8.09
C LEU A 71 3.26 -5.29 -7.43
N VAL A 72 2.95 -4.27 -8.20
CA VAL A 72 2.53 -2.96 -7.71
C VAL A 72 1.06 -2.79 -8.04
N LEU A 73 0.22 -2.63 -7.03
CA LEU A 73 -1.18 -2.25 -7.20
C LEU A 73 -1.29 -0.73 -7.07
N THR A 74 -2.22 -0.15 -7.80
CA THR A 74 -2.52 1.28 -7.77
C THR A 74 -4.03 1.45 -7.66
N VAL A 75 -4.45 2.27 -6.71
CA VAL A 75 -5.86 2.62 -6.51
C VAL A 75 -6.23 3.73 -7.47
N SER A 76 -7.18 3.47 -8.36
CA SER A 76 -7.71 4.49 -9.25
C SER A 76 -8.90 5.21 -8.63
N ASP A 77 -9.72 4.46 -7.88
CA ASP A 77 -10.86 4.98 -7.12
C ASP A 77 -10.95 4.28 -5.75
N ALA A 78 -10.66 5.04 -4.70
CA ALA A 78 -10.61 4.65 -3.30
C ALA A 78 -11.97 4.78 -2.59
N VAL A 79 -13.07 5.01 -3.32
CA VAL A 79 -14.39 5.12 -2.68
C VAL A 79 -14.69 3.81 -1.92
N TYR A 80 -15.15 3.92 -0.68
CA TYR A 80 -15.33 2.78 0.25
C TYR A 80 -14.08 1.94 0.53
N ALA A 81 -12.88 2.44 0.26
CA ALA A 81 -11.67 1.78 0.71
C ALA A 81 -11.64 1.74 2.24
N THR A 82 -11.39 0.55 2.77
CA THR A 82 -11.34 0.25 4.21
C THR A 82 -10.05 -0.48 4.58
N LEU A 83 -9.21 -0.78 3.59
CA LEU A 83 -7.91 -1.37 3.80
C LEU A 83 -6.99 -0.35 4.47
N ALA A 84 -6.30 -0.79 5.52
CA ALA A 84 -5.31 0.01 6.22
C ALA A 84 -3.99 -0.77 6.37
N VAL A 85 -2.93 -0.06 6.71
CA VAL A 85 -1.68 -0.70 7.13
C VAL A 85 -1.93 -1.52 8.40
N GLY A 86 -1.36 -2.72 8.47
CA GLY A 86 -1.61 -3.70 9.52
C GLY A 86 -2.67 -4.74 9.16
N ASP A 87 -3.46 -4.52 8.10
CA ASP A 87 -4.35 -5.56 7.57
C ASP A 87 -3.55 -6.69 6.91
N THR A 88 -4.16 -7.88 6.82
CA THR A 88 -3.54 -9.05 6.20
C THR A 88 -4.06 -9.25 4.79
N LEU A 89 -3.15 -9.39 3.83
CA LEU A 89 -3.46 -9.81 2.47
C LEU A 89 -3.04 -11.24 2.25
N ALA A 90 -3.86 -12.00 1.54
CA ALA A 90 -3.55 -13.35 1.13
C ALA A 90 -3.60 -13.49 -0.39
N ILE A 91 -2.80 -14.38 -0.96
CA ILE A 91 -2.96 -14.80 -2.36
C ILE A 91 -4.00 -15.91 -2.39
N LYS A 92 -5.00 -15.77 -3.26
CA LYS A 92 -5.97 -16.82 -3.51
C LYS A 92 -5.32 -17.92 -4.34
N SER A 93 -5.53 -19.17 -3.92
CA SER A 93 -5.13 -20.34 -4.72
C SER A 93 -5.82 -20.37 -6.09
N THR A 94 -7.01 -19.76 -6.21
CA THR A 94 -7.75 -19.57 -7.47
C THR A 94 -7.04 -18.64 -8.45
N GLY A 95 -6.23 -17.70 -7.94
CA GLY A 95 -5.37 -16.84 -8.75
C GLY A 95 -4.29 -17.60 -9.52
N ASN A 96 -4.09 -18.88 -9.19
CA ASN A 96 -3.18 -19.80 -9.87
C ASN A 96 -1.75 -19.23 -10.02
N LEU A 97 -1.34 -18.40 -9.06
CA LEU A 97 -0.01 -17.79 -9.05
C LEU A 97 1.03 -18.88 -8.79
N LYS A 98 1.81 -19.19 -9.81
CA LYS A 98 2.87 -20.19 -9.73
C LYS A 98 4.23 -19.53 -9.88
N THR A 99 5.26 -20.30 -9.62
CA THR A 99 6.62 -19.98 -10.05
C THR A 99 6.66 -19.75 -11.56
N ALA A 100 7.59 -18.94 -12.06
CA ALA A 100 7.72 -18.58 -13.47
C ALA A 100 7.87 -19.81 -14.40
N ASN A 101 8.39 -20.92 -13.88
CA ASN A 101 8.50 -22.19 -14.61
C ASN A 101 7.19 -23.01 -14.64
N GLY A 102 6.13 -22.58 -13.94
CA GLY A 102 4.82 -23.21 -13.89
C GLY A 102 4.75 -24.53 -13.12
N ARG A 103 5.82 -24.94 -12.42
CA ARG A 103 5.96 -26.29 -11.82
C ARG A 103 5.64 -26.35 -10.32
N SER A 104 5.32 -25.22 -9.70
CA SER A 104 4.90 -25.17 -8.29
C SER A 104 3.38 -25.30 -8.13
N SER A 105 2.93 -25.59 -6.91
CA SER A 105 1.54 -25.36 -6.51
C SER A 105 1.19 -23.87 -6.59
N ALA A 106 -0.10 -23.56 -6.64
CA ALA A 106 -0.58 -22.18 -6.54
C ALA A 106 -0.17 -21.58 -5.18
N SER A 107 0.21 -20.31 -5.19
CA SER A 107 0.48 -19.56 -3.97
C SER A 107 -0.79 -19.44 -3.13
N ALA A 108 -0.64 -19.61 -1.82
CA ALA A 108 -1.67 -19.35 -0.82
C ALA A 108 -1.06 -18.61 0.38
N SER A 109 0.00 -17.83 0.12
CA SER A 109 0.71 -17.07 1.15
C SER A 109 -0.12 -15.89 1.60
N SER A 110 0.02 -15.52 2.87
CA SER A 110 -0.48 -14.26 3.41
C SER A 110 0.62 -13.45 4.06
N HIS A 111 0.45 -12.14 4.10
CA HIS A 111 1.37 -11.21 4.74
C HIS A 111 0.64 -9.96 5.22
N ILE A 112 1.15 -9.34 6.29
CA ILE A 112 0.64 -8.07 6.79
C ILE A 112 1.10 -6.91 5.91
N ILE A 113 0.24 -5.93 5.71
CA ILE A 113 0.58 -4.69 5.02
C ILE A 113 1.42 -3.84 5.96
N GLY A 114 2.64 -3.51 5.54
CA GLY A 114 3.48 -2.47 6.16
C GLY A 114 3.42 -1.16 5.36
N GLY A 115 4.20 -0.16 5.78
CA GLY A 115 4.27 1.15 5.13
C GLY A 115 3.29 2.16 5.72
N THR A 116 2.82 3.11 4.91
CA THR A 116 1.76 4.05 5.30
C THR A 116 0.90 4.40 4.07
N PHE A 117 -0.43 4.41 4.24
CA PHE A 117 -1.38 5.04 3.31
C PHE A 117 -1.69 6.48 3.72
N ASP A 118 -1.03 6.95 4.77
CA ASP A 118 -1.27 8.24 5.36
C ASP A 118 0.07 8.93 5.48
N GLU A 119 0.36 9.82 4.54
CA GLU A 119 1.31 10.90 4.76
C GLU A 119 0.58 12.09 5.43
N SER A 120 -0.36 11.84 6.37
CA SER A 120 -0.81 12.93 7.23
C SER A 120 0.35 13.30 8.13
N ALA A 121 1.13 14.25 7.65
CA ALA A 121 2.02 15.04 8.46
C ALA A 121 1.17 15.54 9.63
N VAL A 122 1.47 15.06 10.85
CA VAL A 122 0.64 15.35 12.02
C VAL A 122 0.68 16.85 12.23
N ILE A 123 -0.42 17.55 11.89
CA ILE A 123 -0.48 19.00 12.04
C ILE A 123 -0.51 19.32 13.52
N VAL A 124 0.55 19.98 14.00
CA VAL A 124 0.64 20.44 15.37
C VAL A 124 0.08 21.85 15.43
N HIS A 125 -1.13 21.97 15.98
CA HIS A 125 -1.76 23.25 16.25
C HIS A 125 -1.53 23.64 17.72
N PHE A 126 -1.08 24.86 17.96
CA PHE A 126 -0.95 25.37 19.33
C PHE A 126 -2.16 26.25 19.65
N ASN A 127 -2.86 25.94 20.74
CA ASN A 127 -4.06 26.68 21.15
C ASN A 127 -3.77 28.15 21.55
N ASP A 128 -2.50 28.50 21.74
CA ASP A 128 -2.03 29.87 22.01
C ASP A 128 -1.31 30.42 20.77
N THR A 129 -1.80 31.55 20.26
CA THR A 129 -1.28 32.19 19.05
C THR A 129 0.13 32.74 19.21
N ASN A 130 0.54 33.12 20.41
CA ASN A 130 1.91 33.56 20.68
C ASN A 130 2.86 32.37 20.70
N LEU A 131 2.42 31.24 21.28
CA LEU A 131 3.19 30.00 21.27
C LEU A 131 3.34 29.47 19.84
N GLU A 132 2.28 29.52 19.04
CA GLU A 132 2.35 29.12 17.64
C GLU A 132 3.34 30.00 16.86
N ALA A 133 3.25 31.34 17.01
CA ALA A 133 4.17 32.26 16.35
C ALA A 133 5.65 32.05 16.77
N ALA A 134 5.89 31.76 18.06
CA ALA A 134 7.22 31.47 18.56
C ALA A 134 7.81 30.18 17.98
N VAL A 135 7.00 29.12 17.88
CA VAL A 135 7.42 27.84 17.28
C VAL A 135 7.67 28.02 15.78
N ARG A 136 6.79 28.72 15.06
CA ARG A 136 6.99 29.06 13.64
C ARG A 136 8.29 29.81 13.39
N GLY A 137 8.62 30.78 14.24
CA GLY A 137 9.88 31.51 14.14
C GLY A 137 11.10 30.64 14.41
N THR A 138 10.96 29.62 15.26
CA THR A 138 12.05 28.67 15.55
C THR A 138 12.28 27.69 14.39
N LEU A 139 11.20 27.29 13.70
CA LEU A 139 11.22 26.36 12.57
C LEU A 139 11.45 27.05 11.21
N ASP A 140 11.66 28.37 11.19
CA ASP A 140 11.74 29.19 9.96
C ASP A 140 10.54 29.00 9.01
N LYS A 141 9.35 28.71 9.58
CA LYS A 141 8.11 28.39 8.84
C LYS A 141 7.00 29.41 9.15
N PRO A 142 7.08 30.64 8.61
CA PRO A 142 6.14 31.71 8.94
C PRO A 142 4.72 31.47 8.40
N THR A 143 4.55 30.59 7.42
CA THR A 143 3.26 30.27 6.78
C THR A 143 3.12 28.76 6.51
N GLY A 144 1.87 28.27 6.40
CA GLY A 144 1.56 26.86 6.17
C GLY A 144 1.40 26.05 7.46
N ASP A 145 1.04 24.78 7.35
CA ASP A 145 0.86 23.91 8.52
C ASP A 145 2.20 23.52 9.15
N ILE A 146 2.28 23.52 10.47
CA ILE A 146 3.41 22.96 11.21
C ILE A 146 3.13 21.48 11.38
N THR A 147 4.03 20.64 10.91
CA THR A 147 3.88 19.19 10.94
C THR A 147 4.88 18.57 11.91
N SER A 148 4.64 17.33 12.34
CA SER A 148 5.59 16.59 13.18
C SER A 148 6.99 16.53 12.56
N THR A 149 7.09 16.43 11.24
CA THR A 149 8.37 16.40 10.51
C THR A 149 9.12 17.73 10.60
N ASP A 150 8.43 18.86 10.69
CA ASP A 150 9.08 20.16 10.95
C ASP A 150 9.66 20.22 12.38
N MET A 151 9.15 19.41 13.32
CA MET A 151 9.61 19.35 14.71
C MET A 151 10.70 18.28 14.96
N GLU A 152 10.91 17.38 14.00
CA GLU A 152 12.01 16.41 13.99
C GLU A 152 13.29 17.09 13.49
N GLY A 153 13.80 18.03 14.27
CA GLY A 153 15.10 18.69 14.03
C GLY A 153 16.29 17.75 14.18
#